data_AF-A0A4Q3GYD2-F1
#
_entry.id   AF-A0A4Q3GYD2-F1
#
_cell.length_a   1.000
_cell.length_b   1.000
_cell.length_c   1.000
_cell.angle_alpha   90.00
_cell.angle_beta   90.00
_cell.angle_gamma   90.00
#
_symmetry.space_group_name_H-M   'P 1'
#
loop_
_entity.id
_entity.type
_entity.pdbx_description
1 polymer ?
#
loop_
_entity_poly.entity_id
_entity_poly.type
_entity_poly.pdbx_seq_one_letter_code
_entity_poly.pdbx_strand_id
1 'polypeptide(L)' 'MPRGDKSKYTEKQERKADHIAEGYEDRGVSEKEAERRAWATVNKE' A
#
# COMPACT_ATOMS: atom_id res chain seq x y z
N MET A 1 8.47 11.42 -13.22
CA MET A 1 7.19 11.65 -12.53
C MET A 1 7.34 12.85 -11.61
N PRO A 2 6.39 13.81 -11.57
CA PRO A 2 6.50 14.95 -10.68
C PRO A 2 6.58 14.42 -9.26
N ARG A 3 7.61 14.86 -8.54
CA ARG A 3 7.91 14.48 -7.15
C ARG A 3 6.87 15.14 -6.25
N GLY A 4 5.63 14.66 -6.35
CA GLY A 4 4.53 15.06 -5.48
C GLY A 4 4.97 14.86 -4.04
N ASP A 5 4.86 15.93 -3.28
CA ASP A 5 5.12 15.99 -1.86
C ASP A 5 4.66 14.71 -1.16
N LYS A 6 5.58 14.01 -0.47
CA LYS A 6 5.29 12.71 0.18
C LYS A 6 4.22 12.83 1.29
N SER A 7 3.83 14.06 1.61
CA SER A 7 2.66 14.45 2.41
C SER A 7 1.31 14.15 1.73
N LYS A 8 1.29 13.72 0.45
CA LYS A 8 0.08 13.40 -0.32
C LYS A 8 -0.45 11.98 -0.14
N TYR A 9 0.15 11.15 0.70
CA TYR A 9 -0.53 9.91 1.08
C TYR A 9 -1.68 10.27 2.00
N THR A 10 -2.87 10.22 1.44
CA THR A 10 -4.10 10.47 2.21
C THR A 10 -4.30 9.30 3.18
N GLU A 11 -4.89 9.55 4.35
CA GLU A 11 -5.28 8.47 5.29
C GLU A 11 -6.12 7.38 4.61
N LYS A 12 -6.83 7.74 3.53
CA LYS A 12 -7.60 6.80 2.70
C LYS A 12 -6.70 5.82 1.94
N GLN A 13 -5.54 6.28 1.45
CA GLN A 13 -4.56 5.43 0.77
C GLN A 13 -3.87 4.49 1.77
N GLU A 14 -3.51 4.99 2.96
CA GLU A 14 -2.96 4.15 4.04
C GLU A 14 -3.94 3.03 4.41
N ARG A 15 -5.20 3.35 4.74
CA ARG A 15 -6.21 2.32 5.06
C ARG A 15 -6.44 1.32 3.93
N LYS A 16 -6.37 1.77 2.68
CA LYS A 16 -6.53 0.90 1.51
C LYS A 16 -5.30 -0.02 1.34
N ALA A 17 -4.10 0.49 1.59
CA ALA A 17 -2.88 -0.30 1.56
C ALA A 17 -2.90 -1.33 2.69
N ASP A 18 -3.26 -0.95 3.91
CA ASP A 18 -3.34 -1.86 5.07
C ASP A 18 -4.30 -3.03 4.80
N HIS A 19 -5.51 -2.75 4.29
CA HIS A 19 -6.49 -3.79 3.99
C HIS A 19 -6.04 -4.73 2.86
N ILE A 20 -5.24 -4.24 1.91
CA ILE A 20 -4.66 -5.07 0.85
C ILE A 20 -3.49 -5.91 1.40
N ALA A 21 -2.68 -5.33 2.28
CA ALA A 21 -1.55 -6.00 2.91
C ALA A 21 -2.02 -7.16 3.78
N GLU A 22 -3.05 -6.96 4.60
CA GLU A 22 -3.69 -8.00 5.43
C GLU A 22 -4.14 -9.19 4.57
N GLY A 23 -4.76 -8.94 3.41
CA GLY A 23 -5.14 -10.01 2.48
C GLY A 23 -3.97 -10.74 1.80
N TYR A 24 -2.77 -10.15 1.76
CA TYR A 24 -1.55 -10.83 1.32
C TYR A 24 -0.88 -11.59 2.46
N GLU A 25 -0.92 -11.08 3.69
CA GLU A 25 -0.45 -11.77 4.89
C GLU A 25 -1.24 -13.06 5.14
N ASP A 26 -2.57 -12.99 4.98
CA ASP A 26 -3.46 -14.16 5.04
C ASP A 26 -3.11 -15.22 3.98
N ARG A 27 -2.52 -14.80 2.86
CA ARG A 27 -2.02 -15.70 1.79
C ARG A 27 -0.61 -16.22 2.07
N GLY A 28 -0.03 -15.91 3.23
CA GLY A 28 1.31 -16.32 3.63
C GLY A 28 2.43 -15.45 3.06
N VAL A 29 2.13 -14.27 2.54
CA VAL A 29 3.15 -13.29 2.14
C VAL A 29 3.69 -12.60 3.39
N SER A 30 5.00 -12.35 3.44
CA SER A 30 5.56 -11.59 4.56
C SER A 30 5.04 -10.15 4.57
N GLU A 31 4.79 -9.60 5.76
CA GLU A 31 4.30 -8.23 6.00
C GLU A 31 5.01 -7.19 5.11
N LYS A 32 6.35 -7.18 5.10
CA LYS A 32 7.15 -6.27 4.27
C LYS A 32 6.90 -6.36 2.76
N GLU A 33 6.58 -7.56 2.28
CA GLU A 33 6.31 -7.83 0.87
C GLU A 33 4.84 -7.53 0.54
N ALA A 34 3.93 -7.83 1.47
CA ALA A 34 2.52 -7.51 1.43
C ALA A 34 2.29 -5.99 1.36
N GLU A 35 2.89 -5.24 2.29
CA GLU A 35 2.86 -3.78 2.35
C GLU A 35 3.40 -3.16 1.04
N ARG A 36 4.54 -3.66 0.53
CA ARG A 36 5.13 -3.15 -0.71
C ARG A 36 4.22 -3.38 -1.92
N ARG A 37 3.55 -4.55 -2.00
CA ARG A 37 2.58 -4.87 -3.06
C ARG A 37 1.29 -4.05 -2.91
N ALA A 38 0.85 -3.81 -1.68
CA ALA A 38 -0.30 -2.99 -1.38
C ALA A 38 -0.09 -1.54 -1.83
N TRP A 39 1.01 -0.90 -1.42
CA TRP A 39 1.36 0.45 -1.84
C TRP A 39 1.58 0.56 -3.35
N ALA A 40 2.12 -0.46 -4.00
CA ALA A 40 2.24 -0.49 -5.46
C ALA A 40 0.87 -0.54 -6.16
N THR A 41 -0.15 -1.06 -5.51
CA THR A 41 -1.52 -1.13 -6.04
C THR A 41 -2.22 0.22 -5.85
N VAL A 42 -2.11 0.80 -4.65
CA VAL A 42 -2.73 2.10 -4.30
C VAL A 42 -2.12 3.27 -5.07
N ASN A 43 -0.83 3.22 -5.42
CA ASN A 43 -0.15 4.27 -6.19
C ASN A 43 -0.34 4.16 -7.72
N LYS A 44 -0.93 3.06 -8.21
CA LYS A 44 -1.23 2.86 -9.64
C LYS A 44 -2.64 3.30 -10.03
N GLU A 45 -3.52 3.48 -9.04
CA GLU A 45 -4.85 4.13 -9.18
C GLU A 45 -4.74 5.65 -9.04
#